data_AF-A0A7M7GP59-F1
#
_entry.id   AF-A0A7M7GP59-F1
#
_cell.length_a   1.000
_cell.length_b   1.000
_cell.length_c   1.000
_cell.angle_alpha   90.00
_cell.angle_beta   90.00
_cell.angle_gamma   90.00
#
_symmetry.space_group_name_H-M   'P 1'
#
loop_
_entity.id
_entity.type
_entity.pdbx_description
1 polymer ?
#
loop_
_entity_poly.entity_id
_entity_poly.type
_entity_poly.pdbx_seq_one_letter_code
_entity_poly.pdbx_strand_id
1 'polypeptide(L)'
;MLITALNNLNIPVELHSFPNRTTTIGEIINNFLTKKTELPPETIHLLFSANRWECKDEILKTLYKGTTLIIDRYAASGAAYTAATTGKNLNWCREPDSGLPSPDLVIYLSISKKSQSLRSNWGDERFENVEFQELVASNYEKLIDKTWYVINADDDKSVIHSQILEKVIDTIKNVKHSPIEKLYESDKNS
;
A
#
# COMPACT_ATOMS: atom_id res chain seq x y z
N MET A 1 11.00 11.60 7.66
CA MET A 1 11.83 10.86 8.63
C MET A 1 12.53 9.68 7.98
N LEU A 2 11.80 8.70 7.41
CA LEU A 2 12.44 7.55 6.74
C LEU A 2 13.30 7.95 5.52
N ILE A 3 12.72 8.68 4.56
CA ILE A 3 13.44 9.18 3.36
C ILE A 3 14.70 9.95 3.74
N THR A 4 14.59 10.88 4.69
CA THR A 4 15.73 11.67 5.21
C THR A 4 16.82 10.77 5.78
N ALA A 5 16.46 9.75 6.57
CA ALA A 5 17.42 8.82 7.14
C ALA A 5 18.15 8.00 6.06
N LEU A 6 17.43 7.52 5.04
CA LEU A 6 18.03 6.78 3.92
C LEU A 6 18.95 7.65 3.07
N ASN A 7 18.56 8.90 2.79
CA ASN A 7 19.40 9.87 2.09
C ASN A 7 20.69 10.18 2.87
N ASN A 8 20.62 10.31 4.20
CA ASN A 8 21.81 10.51 5.05
C ASN A 8 22.77 9.30 5.03
N LEU A 9 22.27 8.11 4.68
CA LEU A 9 23.06 6.90 4.46
C LEU A 9 23.53 6.74 3.00
N ASN A 10 23.31 7.75 2.15
CA ASN A 10 23.59 7.73 0.72
C ASN A 10 22.88 6.58 -0.04
N ILE A 11 21.69 6.20 0.42
CA ILE A 11 20.83 5.24 -0.27
C ILE A 11 19.88 6.04 -1.16
N PRO A 12 19.96 5.91 -2.51
CA PRO A 12 19.02 6.57 -3.41
C PRO A 12 17.60 6.09 -3.15
N VAL A 13 16.70 7.02 -2.87
CA VAL A 13 15.31 6.70 -2.52
C VAL A 13 14.33 7.73 -3.07
N GLU A 14 13.18 7.25 -3.52
CA GLU A 14 12.04 8.08 -3.92
C GLU A 14 10.78 7.70 -3.11
N LEU A 15 9.90 8.67 -2.90
CA LEU A 15 8.61 8.48 -2.24
C LEU A 15 7.49 8.56 -3.27
N HIS A 16 6.69 7.50 -3.34
CA HIS A 16 5.50 7.42 -4.19
C HIS A 16 4.28 7.14 -3.31
N SER A 17 3.08 7.35 -3.83
CA SER A 17 1.85 7.01 -3.12
C SER A 17 0.74 6.61 -4.07
N PHE A 18 -0.17 5.75 -3.60
CA PHE A 18 -1.38 5.39 -4.33
C PHE A 18 -2.66 5.80 -3.57
N PRO A 19 -3.66 6.37 -4.26
CA PRO A 19 -3.68 6.64 -5.69
C PRO A 19 -2.72 7.78 -6.07
N ASN A 20 -2.05 7.67 -7.21
CA ASN A 20 -1.32 8.78 -7.80
C ASN A 20 -2.35 9.77 -8.37
N ARG A 21 -2.67 10.82 -7.60
CA ARG A 21 -3.72 11.80 -7.91
C ARG A 21 -3.35 12.78 -9.06
N THR A 22 -2.14 12.67 -9.62
CA THR A 22 -1.66 13.59 -10.69
C THR A 22 -2.00 13.12 -12.10
N THR A 23 -2.42 11.86 -12.25
CA THR A 23 -2.83 11.30 -13.54
C THR A 23 -4.33 11.51 -13.77
N THR A 24 -4.79 11.35 -15.01
CA THR A 24 -6.23 11.42 -15.33
C THR A 24 -7.06 10.40 -14.54
N ILE A 25 -6.58 9.17 -14.37
CA ILE A 25 -7.27 8.16 -13.54
C ILE A 25 -7.23 8.58 -12.07
N GLY A 26 -6.09 9.09 -11.61
CA GLY A 26 -5.90 9.64 -10.28
C GLY A 26 -6.88 10.75 -9.92
N GLU A 27 -7.14 11.67 -10.84
CA GLU A 27 -8.12 12.75 -10.67
C GLU A 27 -9.54 12.21 -10.52
N ILE A 28 -9.92 11.20 -11.30
CA ILE A 28 -11.23 10.53 -11.18
C ILE A 28 -11.37 9.89 -9.79
N ILE A 29 -10.34 9.16 -9.35
CA ILE A 29 -10.31 8.56 -8.01
C ILE A 29 -10.39 9.63 -6.92
N ASN A 30 -9.67 10.73 -7.07
CA ASN A 30 -9.69 11.84 -6.12
C ASN A 30 -11.09 12.46 -6.00
N ASN A 31 -11.80 12.63 -7.12
CA ASN A 31 -13.19 13.10 -7.10
C ASN A 31 -14.12 12.11 -6.38
N PHE A 32 -13.90 10.81 -6.55
CA PHE A 32 -14.65 9.78 -5.81
C PHE A 32 -14.37 9.83 -4.30
N LEU A 33 -13.11 9.89 -3.88
CA LEU A 33 -12.69 9.93 -2.48
C LEU A 33 -13.19 11.19 -1.76
N THR A 34 -13.19 12.32 -2.46
CA THR A 34 -13.68 13.63 -1.97
C THR A 34 -15.19 13.82 -2.12
N LYS A 35 -15.94 12.73 -2.41
CA LYS A 35 -17.41 12.72 -2.49
C LYS A 35 -17.99 13.67 -3.55
N LYS A 36 -17.20 14.05 -4.57
CA LYS A 36 -17.64 14.87 -5.71
C LYS A 36 -18.34 14.06 -6.80
N THR A 37 -18.00 12.77 -6.90
CA THR A 37 -18.59 11.83 -7.85
C THR A 37 -18.86 10.49 -7.19
N GLU A 38 -19.99 9.88 -7.53
CA GLU A 38 -20.31 8.51 -7.14
C GLU A 38 -19.95 7.55 -8.27
N LEU A 39 -19.36 6.41 -7.91
CA LEU A 39 -19.02 5.34 -8.84
C LEU A 39 -19.40 3.99 -8.22
N PRO A 40 -19.85 3.01 -9.01
CA PRO A 40 -20.06 1.66 -8.50
C PRO A 40 -18.78 1.11 -7.85
N PRO A 41 -18.87 0.37 -6.74
CA PRO A 41 -17.72 -0.18 -6.02
C PRO A 41 -16.74 -0.96 -6.90
N GLU A 42 -17.26 -1.78 -7.83
CA GLU A 42 -16.43 -2.53 -8.78
C GLU A 42 -15.71 -1.61 -9.78
N THR A 43 -16.35 -0.52 -10.19
CA THR A 43 -15.74 0.45 -11.11
C THR A 43 -14.58 1.16 -10.44
N ILE A 44 -14.78 1.69 -9.23
CA ILE A 44 -13.71 2.39 -8.52
C ILE A 44 -12.57 1.44 -8.14
N HIS A 45 -12.87 0.18 -7.81
CA HIS A 45 -11.85 -0.85 -7.59
C HIS A 45 -10.92 -1.01 -8.79
N LEU A 46 -11.49 -1.16 -9.99
CA LEU A 46 -10.72 -1.30 -11.23
C LEU A 46 -9.94 -0.03 -11.55
N LEU A 47 -10.48 1.17 -11.27
CA LEU A 47 -9.74 2.43 -11.44
C LEU A 47 -8.54 2.50 -10.50
N PHE A 48 -8.68 2.10 -9.23
CA PHE A 48 -7.54 2.03 -8.31
C PHE A 48 -6.44 1.09 -8.82
N SER A 49 -6.81 -0.06 -9.39
CA SER A 49 -5.84 -0.98 -10.00
C SER A 49 -5.21 -0.39 -11.27
N ALA A 50 -6.02 0.19 -12.17
CA ALA A 50 -5.54 0.86 -13.37
C ALA A 50 -4.54 1.98 -13.06
N ASN A 51 -4.77 2.75 -11.98
CA ASN A 51 -3.86 3.79 -11.50
C ASN A 51 -2.50 3.24 -11.04
N ARG A 52 -2.44 2.01 -10.53
CA ARG A 52 -1.16 1.33 -10.26
C ARG A 52 -0.49 0.85 -11.55
N TRP A 53 -1.26 0.26 -12.46
CA TRP A 53 -0.76 -0.23 -13.74
C TRP A 53 -0.17 0.86 -14.62
N GLU A 54 -0.79 2.04 -14.69
CA GLU A 54 -0.24 3.15 -15.47
C GLU A 54 1.10 3.66 -14.91
N CYS A 55 1.38 3.45 -13.61
CA CYS A 55 2.65 3.80 -12.98
C CYS A 55 3.71 2.68 -13.04
N LYS A 56 3.35 1.49 -13.53
CA LYS A 56 4.19 0.27 -13.48
C LYS A 56 5.54 0.44 -14.17
N ASP A 57 5.55 1.03 -15.36
CA ASP A 57 6.78 1.19 -16.14
C ASP A 57 7.74 2.19 -15.49
N GLU A 58 7.22 3.25 -14.86
CA GLU A 58 8.04 4.19 -14.09
C GLU A 58 8.63 3.55 -12.83
N ILE A 59 7.82 2.77 -12.09
CA ILE A 59 8.29 2.00 -10.92
C ILE A 59 9.46 1.10 -11.33
N LEU A 60 9.31 0.30 -12.37
CA LEU A 60 10.36 -0.60 -12.87
C LEU A 60 11.60 0.18 -13.30
N LYS A 61 11.42 1.27 -14.05
CA LYS A 61 12.53 2.12 -14.51
C LYS A 61 13.32 2.70 -13.32
N THR A 62 12.66 3.11 -12.25
CA THR A 62 13.32 3.64 -11.05
C THR A 62 14.07 2.53 -10.29
N LEU A 63 13.45 1.36 -10.11
CA LEU A 63 14.09 0.22 -9.46
C LEU A 63 15.33 -0.26 -10.23
N TYR A 64 15.25 -0.38 -11.58
CA TYR A 64 16.39 -0.78 -12.41
C TYR A 64 17.55 0.21 -12.43
N LYS A 65 17.31 1.48 -12.08
CA LYS A 65 18.38 2.47 -11.87
C LYS A 65 19.12 2.29 -10.54
N GLY A 66 18.66 1.38 -9.68
CA GLY A 66 19.20 1.16 -8.34
C GLY A 66 18.62 2.09 -7.29
N THR A 67 17.46 2.71 -7.54
CA THR A 67 16.77 3.58 -6.59
C THR A 67 15.71 2.79 -5.82
N THR A 68 15.73 2.89 -4.49
CA THR A 68 14.69 2.31 -3.62
C THR A 68 13.39 3.10 -3.74
N LEU A 69 12.25 2.42 -3.79
CA LEU A 69 10.93 3.05 -3.73
C LEU A 69 10.28 2.81 -2.38
N ILE A 70 9.92 3.88 -1.68
CA ILE A 70 9.00 3.84 -0.55
C ILE A 70 7.63 4.24 -1.10
N ILE A 71 6.65 3.33 -1.02
CA ILE A 71 5.33 3.56 -1.59
C ILE A 71 4.28 3.57 -0.47
N ASP A 72 3.62 4.71 -0.27
CA ASP A 72 2.48 4.82 0.64
C ASP A 72 1.22 4.26 -0.02
N ARG A 73 0.77 3.11 0.50
CA ARG A 73 -0.28 2.23 -0.05
C ARG A 73 0.10 1.58 -1.39
N TYR A 74 -0.46 0.40 -1.63
CA TYR A 74 -0.26 -0.35 -2.87
C TYR A 74 -1.44 -1.31 -3.13
N ALA A 75 -1.23 -2.40 -3.87
CA ALA A 75 -2.25 -3.39 -4.22
C ALA A 75 -3.04 -3.94 -3.01
N ALA A 76 -2.37 -4.21 -1.88
CA ALA A 76 -3.04 -4.72 -0.67
C ALA A 76 -4.13 -3.77 -0.14
N SER A 77 -3.93 -2.45 -0.26
CA SER A 77 -4.97 -1.46 0.08
C SER A 77 -6.17 -1.57 -0.85
N GLY A 78 -5.92 -1.75 -2.15
CA GLY A 78 -6.98 -1.99 -3.13
C GLY A 78 -7.82 -3.22 -2.77
N ALA A 79 -7.16 -4.33 -2.47
CA ALA A 79 -7.84 -5.58 -2.12
C ALA A 79 -8.65 -5.47 -0.81
N ALA A 80 -8.03 -4.96 0.26
CA ALA A 80 -8.65 -4.89 1.58
C ALA A 80 -9.89 -3.98 1.63
N TYR A 81 -9.81 -2.79 1.01
CA TYR A 81 -10.92 -1.84 0.95
C TYR A 81 -12.04 -2.32 0.02
N THR A 82 -11.70 -2.98 -1.08
CA THR A 82 -12.70 -3.50 -2.02
C THR A 82 -13.49 -4.66 -1.42
N ALA A 83 -12.80 -5.59 -0.75
CA ALA A 83 -13.47 -6.68 -0.04
C ALA A 83 -14.42 -6.13 1.04
N ALA A 84 -14.01 -5.07 1.75
CA ALA A 84 -14.85 -4.42 2.76
C ALA A 84 -16.08 -3.70 2.18
N THR A 85 -15.96 -3.08 1.00
CA THR A 85 -17.07 -2.34 0.37
C THR A 85 -18.02 -3.21 -0.44
N THR A 86 -17.54 -4.31 -1.01
CA THR A 86 -18.31 -5.14 -1.95
C THR A 86 -18.73 -6.48 -1.38
N GLY A 87 -18.10 -6.93 -0.29
CA GLY A 87 -18.25 -8.29 0.21
C GLY A 87 -17.65 -9.38 -0.68
N LYS A 88 -16.94 -9.01 -1.76
CA LYS A 88 -16.25 -9.97 -2.63
C LYS A 88 -15.06 -10.59 -1.91
N ASN A 89 -14.72 -11.82 -2.28
CA ASN A 89 -13.57 -12.50 -1.72
C ASN A 89 -12.25 -11.83 -2.14
N LEU A 90 -11.21 -12.01 -1.31
CA LEU A 90 -9.92 -11.38 -1.53
C LEU A 90 -9.23 -11.84 -2.82
N ASN A 91 -9.49 -13.06 -3.30
CA ASN A 91 -8.92 -13.52 -4.57
C ASN A 91 -9.42 -12.65 -5.73
N TRP A 92 -10.73 -12.42 -5.83
CA TRP A 92 -11.29 -11.51 -6.83
C TRP A 92 -10.69 -10.11 -6.71
N CYS A 93 -10.53 -9.60 -5.49
CA CYS A 93 -9.99 -8.25 -5.26
C CYS A 93 -8.48 -8.12 -5.53
N ARG A 94 -7.74 -9.24 -5.59
CA ARG A 94 -6.29 -9.27 -5.89
C ARG A 94 -6.01 -9.41 -7.37
N GLU A 95 -6.90 -10.06 -8.12
CA GLU A 95 -6.67 -10.40 -9.52
C GLU A 95 -6.31 -9.21 -10.41
N PRO A 96 -6.96 -8.02 -10.30
CA PRO A 96 -6.61 -6.89 -11.15
C PRO A 96 -5.16 -6.42 -10.96
N ASP A 97 -4.56 -6.64 -9.79
CA ASP A 97 -3.18 -6.26 -9.49
C ASP A 97 -2.15 -7.39 -9.73
N SER A 98 -2.60 -8.57 -10.18
CA SER A 98 -1.71 -9.71 -10.47
C SER A 98 -0.76 -9.38 -11.63
N GLY A 99 0.54 -9.46 -11.38
CA GLY A 99 1.59 -9.15 -12.35
C GLY A 99 2.25 -7.77 -12.17
N LEU A 100 1.75 -6.92 -11.26
CA LEU A 100 2.48 -5.70 -10.84
C LEU A 100 3.83 -6.06 -10.19
N PRO A 101 4.79 -5.13 -10.11
CA PRO A 101 6.02 -5.32 -9.34
C PRO A 101 5.71 -5.73 -7.89
N SER A 102 6.25 -6.87 -7.47
CA SER A 102 6.07 -7.37 -6.11
C SER A 102 6.90 -6.55 -5.13
N PRO A 103 6.35 -6.09 -3.99
CA PRO A 103 7.14 -5.48 -2.94
C PRO A 103 8.12 -6.49 -2.31
N ASP A 104 9.35 -6.06 -2.06
CA ASP A 104 10.32 -6.84 -1.26
C ASP A 104 9.98 -6.84 0.24
N LEU A 105 9.27 -5.80 0.70
CA LEU A 105 8.83 -5.61 2.08
C LEU A 105 7.51 -4.84 2.10
N VAL A 106 6.54 -5.34 2.86
CA VAL A 106 5.29 -4.63 3.16
C VAL A 106 5.25 -4.32 4.65
N ILE A 107 5.27 -3.03 5.00
CA ILE A 107 5.12 -2.61 6.40
C ILE A 107 3.64 -2.36 6.70
N TYR A 108 3.09 -3.14 7.63
CA TYR A 108 1.73 -2.95 8.10
C TYR A 108 1.74 -2.29 9.48
N LEU A 109 1.27 -1.04 9.53
CA LEU A 109 1.12 -0.27 10.75
C LEU A 109 -0.23 -0.60 11.42
N SER A 110 -0.21 -1.61 12.29
CA SER A 110 -1.39 -2.04 13.04
C SER A 110 -1.68 -1.06 14.18
N ILE A 111 -2.87 -0.48 14.21
CA ILE A 111 -3.27 0.51 15.21
C ILE A 111 -4.46 -0.03 16.02
N SER A 112 -4.40 0.08 17.34
CA SER A 112 -5.53 -0.32 18.18
C SER A 112 -6.78 0.54 17.91
N LYS A 113 -7.95 -0.06 18.15
CA LYS A 113 -9.25 0.62 17.99
C LYS A 113 -9.31 1.96 18.75
N LYS A 114 -8.73 2.01 19.95
CA LYS A 114 -8.71 3.21 20.81
C LYS A 114 -7.94 4.37 20.16
N SER A 115 -6.83 4.07 19.49
CA SER A 115 -5.99 5.09 18.85
C SER A 115 -6.53 5.54 17.49
N GLN A 116 -7.30 4.70 16.79
CA GLN A 116 -7.94 5.08 15.52
C GLN A 116 -8.90 6.25 15.67
N SER A 117 -9.77 6.21 16.69
CA SER A 117 -10.79 7.24 16.94
C SER A 117 -10.25 8.59 17.41
N LEU A 118 -8.96 8.67 17.75
CA LEU A 118 -8.31 9.88 18.25
C LEU A 118 -7.62 10.70 17.14
N ARG A 119 -7.64 10.24 15.89
CA ARG A 119 -7.01 10.94 14.76
C ARG A 119 -7.86 12.17 14.37
N SER A 120 -7.18 13.30 14.23
CA SER A 120 -7.77 14.65 14.11
C SER A 120 -8.65 14.90 12.88
N ASN A 121 -8.61 14.03 11.87
CA ASN A 121 -9.33 14.19 10.60
C ASN A 121 -10.34 13.05 10.35
N TRP A 122 -10.74 12.30 11.38
CA TRP A 122 -11.65 11.17 11.22
C TRP A 122 -13.07 11.62 10.80
N GLY A 123 -13.48 11.28 9.58
CA GLY A 123 -14.83 11.50 9.04
C GLY A 123 -14.87 12.33 7.75
N ASP A 124 -13.74 12.92 7.34
CA ASP A 124 -13.66 13.78 6.16
C ASP A 124 -13.70 12.94 4.87
N GLU A 125 -12.98 11.81 4.83
CA GLU A 125 -12.94 10.91 3.67
C GLU A 125 -14.01 9.79 3.72
N ARG A 126 -14.34 9.22 2.56
CA ARG A 126 -15.43 8.24 2.38
C ARG A 126 -15.37 7.00 3.30
N PHE A 127 -14.20 6.63 3.77
CA PHE A 127 -13.95 5.35 4.45
C PHE A 127 -13.63 5.49 5.94
N GLU A 128 -13.79 6.67 6.54
CA GLU A 128 -13.43 6.93 7.94
C GLU A 128 -14.60 6.62 8.88
N ASN A 129 -14.99 5.34 8.94
CA ASN A 129 -15.95 4.82 9.91
C ASN A 129 -15.40 3.56 10.60
N VAL A 130 -15.73 3.37 11.89
CA VAL A 130 -15.04 2.40 12.76
C VAL A 130 -15.31 0.97 12.30
N GLU A 131 -16.58 0.62 12.07
CA GLU A 131 -17.00 -0.72 11.66
C GLU A 131 -16.34 -1.14 10.33
N PHE A 132 -16.26 -0.20 9.38
CA PHE A 132 -15.60 -0.42 8.10
C PHE A 132 -14.09 -0.59 8.26
N GLN A 133 -13.43 0.22 9.11
CA GLN A 133 -12.00 0.09 9.35
C GLN A 133 -11.63 -1.23 10.05
N GLU A 134 -12.52 -1.77 10.89
CA GLU A 134 -12.36 -3.12 11.45
C GLU A 134 -12.42 -4.21 10.37
N LEU A 135 -13.36 -4.08 9.43
CA LEU A 135 -13.47 -5.01 8.31
C LEU A 135 -12.24 -4.93 7.39
N VAL A 136 -11.76 -3.72 7.11
CA VAL A 136 -10.53 -3.49 6.35
C VAL A 136 -9.32 -4.10 7.05
N ALA A 137 -9.18 -3.91 8.37
CA ALA A 137 -8.10 -4.49 9.15
C ALA A 137 -8.12 -6.03 9.10
N SER A 138 -9.29 -6.65 9.27
CA SER A 138 -9.44 -8.11 9.13
C SER A 138 -9.07 -8.60 7.72
N ASN A 139 -9.36 -7.81 6.69
CA ASN A 139 -8.95 -8.14 5.33
C ASN A 139 -7.44 -8.02 5.12
N TYR A 140 -6.78 -7.02 5.73
CA TYR A 140 -5.32 -6.92 5.73
C TYR A 140 -4.66 -8.13 6.40
N GLU A 141 -5.17 -8.56 7.56
CA GLU A 141 -4.64 -9.72 8.28
C GLU A 141 -4.65 -11.00 7.41
N LYS A 142 -5.68 -11.17 6.58
CA LYS A 142 -5.80 -12.29 5.63
C LYS A 142 -4.86 -12.18 4.42
N LEU A 143 -4.29 -11.00 4.16
CA LEU A 143 -3.35 -10.75 3.05
C LEU A 143 -1.88 -10.86 3.48
N ILE A 144 -1.61 -10.99 4.78
CA ILE A 144 -0.25 -11.09 5.31
C ILE A 144 0.45 -12.33 4.77
N ASP A 145 1.64 -12.13 4.22
CA ASP A 145 2.55 -13.19 3.77
C ASP A 145 3.97 -12.98 4.32
N LYS A 146 4.94 -13.75 3.83
CA LYS A 146 6.35 -13.71 4.26
C LYS A 146 7.05 -12.36 4.06
N THR A 147 6.55 -11.52 3.16
CA THR A 147 7.10 -10.17 2.88
C THR A 147 6.60 -9.12 3.86
N TRP A 148 5.62 -9.45 4.69
CA TRP A 148 4.99 -8.49 5.60
C TRP A 148 5.73 -8.37 6.93
N TYR A 149 5.87 -7.14 7.39
CA TYR A 149 6.37 -6.80 8.70
C TYR A 149 5.34 -5.93 9.44
N VAL A 150 4.73 -6.51 10.47
CA VAL A 150 3.69 -5.85 11.26
C VAL A 150 4.33 -5.06 12.39
N ILE A 151 3.98 -3.79 12.50
CA ILE A 151 4.46 -2.88 13.55
C ILE A 151 3.26 -2.35 14.32
N ASN A 152 3.38 -2.32 15.64
CA ASN A 152 2.42 -1.67 16.50
C ASN A 152 2.53 -0.14 16.34
N ALA A 153 1.50 0.47 15.77
CA ALA A 153 1.43 1.91 15.55
C ALA A 153 0.96 2.70 16.78
N ASP A 154 0.70 2.03 17.91
CA ASP A 154 0.45 2.68 19.20
C ASP A 154 1.73 3.07 19.96
N ASP A 155 2.89 2.56 19.52
CA ASP A 155 4.18 2.91 20.11
C ASP A 155 4.61 4.35 19.76
N ASP A 156 5.63 4.85 20.46
CA ASP A 156 6.20 6.16 20.15
C ASP A 156 6.72 6.23 18.71
N LYS A 157 6.50 7.38 18.06
CA LYS A 157 6.91 7.62 16.66
C LYS A 157 8.40 7.34 16.41
N SER A 158 9.27 7.61 17.37
CA SER A 158 10.71 7.33 17.30
C SER A 158 11.02 5.83 17.31
N VAL A 159 10.29 5.06 18.13
CA VAL A 159 10.41 3.60 18.22
C VAL A 159 9.94 2.97 16.92
N ILE A 160 8.74 3.36 16.43
CA ILE A 160 8.21 2.92 15.14
C ILE A 160 9.19 3.24 14.01
N HIS A 161 9.70 4.48 13.95
CA HIS A 161 10.64 4.88 12.91
C HIS A 161 11.93 4.06 12.94
N SER A 162 12.46 3.75 14.13
CA SER A 162 13.68 2.95 14.27
C SER A 162 13.48 1.51 13.78
N GLN A 163 12.37 0.86 14.16
CA GLN A 163 12.01 -0.49 13.70
C GLN A 163 11.84 -0.53 12.17
N ILE A 164 11.14 0.45 11.60
CA ILE A 164 10.97 0.58 10.14
C ILE A 164 12.33 0.73 9.45
N LEU A 165 13.17 1.65 9.95
CA LEU A 165 14.45 1.96 9.32
C LEU A 165 15.37 0.73 9.32
N GLU A 166 15.46 0.02 10.44
CA GLU A 166 16.25 -1.21 10.55
C GLU A 166 15.79 -2.24 9.52
N LYS A 167 14.48 -2.52 9.47
CA LYS A 167 13.93 -3.52 8.57
C LYS A 167 14.09 -3.17 7.09
N VAL A 168 13.93 -1.89 6.75
CA VAL A 168 14.13 -1.38 5.38
C VAL A 168 15.60 -1.53 4.96
N ILE A 169 16.56 -1.15 5.83
CA ILE A 169 17.99 -1.27 5.51
C ILE A 169 18.39 -2.74 5.32
N ASP A 170 17.92 -3.63 6.19
CA ASP A 170 18.17 -5.08 6.06
C ASP A 170 17.61 -5.61 4.73
N THR A 171 16.36 -5.27 4.41
CA THR A 171 15.72 -5.68 3.15
C THR A 171 16.51 -5.21 1.93
N ILE A 172 16.88 -3.93 1.86
CA ILE A 172 17.65 -3.35 0.74
C ILE A 172 18.97 -4.11 0.53
N LYS A 173 19.66 -4.50 1.61
CA LYS A 173 20.91 -5.27 1.51
C LYS A 173 20.66 -6.67 0.93
N ASN A 174 19.59 -7.32 1.36
CA ASN A 174 19.29 -8.71 0.99
C ASN A 174 18.73 -8.85 -0.42
N VAL A 175 18.01 -7.84 -0.94
CA VAL A 175 17.37 -7.91 -2.27
C VAL A 175 18.14 -7.19 -3.38
N LYS A 176 19.27 -6.55 -3.07
CA LYS A 176 20.07 -5.72 -4.01
C LYS A 176 20.36 -6.38 -5.37
N HIS A 177 20.52 -7.69 -5.39
CA HIS A 177 20.86 -8.46 -6.59
C HIS A 177 19.76 -9.47 -6.98
N SER A 178 18.61 -9.40 -6.32
CA SER A 178 17.46 -10.23 -6.62
C SER A 178 16.69 -9.66 -7.81
N PRO A 179 16.05 -10.52 -8.64
CA PRO A 179 15.15 -10.04 -9.67
C PRO A 179 13.89 -9.40 -9.04
N ILE A 180 13.30 -8.44 -9.74
CA ILE A 180 12.00 -7.89 -9.36
C ILE A 180 10.94 -8.97 -9.65
N GLU A 181 10.33 -9.51 -8.61
CA GLU A 181 9.26 -10.50 -8.73
C GLU A 181 7.94 -9.85 -9.18
N LYS A 182 7.00 -10.69 -9.61
CA LYS A 182 5.67 -10.26 -9.98
C LYS A 182 4.64 -10.64 -8.92
N LEU A 183 3.81 -9.69 -8.58
CA LEU A 183 2.82 -9.80 -7.51
C LEU A 183 1.75 -10.85 -7.85
N TYR A 184 1.48 -11.75 -6.90
CA TYR A 184 0.42 -12.78 -6.95
C TYR A 184 0.52 -13.83 -8.08
N GLU A 185 1.61 -13.88 -8.86
CA GLU A 185 1.77 -14.91 -9.91
C GLU A 185 2.11 -16.30 -9.32
N SER A 186 2.73 -16.37 -8.15
CA SER A 186 3.05 -17.65 -7.47
C SER A 186 1.84 -18.47 -7.08
N ASP A 187 0.70 -17.82 -6.82
CA ASP A 187 -0.52 -18.43 -6.30
C ASP A 187 -1.35 -19.14 -7.39
N LYS A 188 -0.98 -18.97 -8.67
CA LYS A 188 -1.68 -19.56 -9.82
C LYS A 188 -1.17 -20.96 -10.19
N ASN A 189 -0.08 -21.42 -9.57
CA ASN A 189 0.55 -22.72 -9.82
C ASN A 189 0.36 -23.72 -8.66
N SER A 190 -0.49 -23.41 -7.68
CA SER A 190 -0.84 -24.24 -6.53
C SER A 190 -2.32 -24.60 -6.54
#